data_AF-A0A9Q7NSZ4-F1
#
_entry.id   AF-A0A9Q7NSZ4-F1
#
_cell.length_a   1.000
_cell.length_b   1.000
_cell.length_c   1.000
_cell.angle_alpha   90.00
_cell.angle_beta   90.00
_cell.angle_gamma   90.00
#
_symmetry.space_group_name_H-M   'P 1'
#
loop_
_entity.id
_entity.type
_entity.pdbx_description
1 polymer ?
#
loop_
_entity_poly.entity_id
_entity_poly.type
_entity_poly.pdbx_seq_one_letter_code
_entity_poly.pdbx_strand_id
1 'polypeptide(L)' 'MFAGLPSLSHEQQQKAVERIQELMSQGMSSGQAITVVAQEIRASHSGERIVARFEDEDEDEDEDEDQEE' A
#
# COMPACT_ATOMS: atom_id res chain seq x y z
N MET A 1 -4.98 -10.27 -4.21
CA MET A 1 -5.80 -9.05 -4.41
C MET A 1 -5.54 -8.09 -3.25
N PHE A 2 -4.57 -7.18 -3.38
CA PHE A 2 -4.35 -6.13 -2.38
C PHE A 2 -5.09 -4.85 -2.79
N ALA A 3 -5.96 -4.40 -1.89
CA ALA A 3 -6.93 -3.34 -2.14
C ALA A 3 -6.28 -1.95 -2.15
N GLY A 4 -6.54 -1.19 -3.21
CA GLY A 4 -6.96 0.21 -3.12
C GLY A 4 -6.28 1.04 -2.04
N LEU A 5 -5.05 1.49 -2.29
CA LEU A 5 -4.39 2.42 -1.38
C LEU A 5 -5.06 3.80 -1.51
N PRO A 6 -5.50 4.42 -0.41
CA PRO A 6 -5.98 5.80 -0.46
C PRO A 6 -4.80 6.71 -0.87
N SER A 7 -4.98 7.58 -1.87
CA SER A 7 -4.02 8.67 -2.09
C SER A 7 -4.10 9.65 -0.93
N LEU A 8 -3.09 9.61 -0.07
CA LEU A 8 -2.91 10.58 1.00
C LEU A 8 -2.14 11.79 0.48
N SER A 9 -2.61 13.00 0.80
CA SER A 9 -1.79 14.20 0.63
C SER A 9 -0.53 14.13 1.51
N HIS A 10 0.51 14.91 1.19
CA HIS A 10 1.72 14.98 2.02
C HIS A 10 1.42 15.29 3.50
N GLU A 11 0.44 16.17 3.75
CA GLU A 11 -0.02 16.49 5.10
C GLU A 11 -0.68 15.28 5.80
N GLN A 12 -1.52 14.54 5.07
CA GLN A 12 -2.16 13.34 5.60
C GLN A 12 -1.15 12.23 5.90
N GLN A 13 -0.11 12.10 5.07
CA GLN A 13 1.00 11.18 5.32
C GLN A 13 1.76 11.56 6.59
N GLN A 14 2.11 12.83 6.76
CA GLN A 14 2.81 13.31 7.96
C GLN A 14 2.00 13.03 9.23
N LYS A 15 0.69 13.33 9.19
CA LYS A 15 -0.22 13.06 10.30
C LYS A 15 -0.34 11.56 10.62
N ALA A 16 -0.35 10.70 9.59
CA ALA A 16 -0.35 9.26 9.78
C ALA A 16 0.92 8.78 10.50
N VAL A 17 2.09 9.32 10.14
CA VAL A 17 3.37 8.99 10.78
C VAL A 17 3.36 9.43 12.25
N GLU A 18 2.96 10.67 12.54
CA GLU A 18 2.86 11.18 13.92
C GLU A 18 1.92 10.31 14.77
N ARG A 19 0.79 9.91 14.19
CA ARG A 19 -0.17 9.02 14.86
C ARG A 19 0.39 7.64 15.16
N ILE A 20 1.14 7.04 14.23
CA ILE A 20 1.81 5.75 14.46
C ILE A 20 2.83 5.88 15.59
N GLN A 21 3.63 6.96 15.60
CA GLN A 21 4.61 7.20 16.66
C GLN A 21 3.96 7.40 18.04
N GLU A 22 2.83 8.11 18.10
CA GLU A 22 2.05 8.27 19.33
C GLU A 22 1.55 6.93 19.86
N LEU A 23 1.02 6.06 19.00
CA LEU A 23 0.56 4.72 19.39
C LEU A 23 1.73 3.85 19.88
N MET A 24 2.89 3.93 19.22
CA MET A 24 4.10 3.23 19.68
C MET A 24 4.59 3.75 21.04
N SER A 25 4.47 5.05 21.30
CA SER A 25 4.83 5.64 22.60
C SER A 25 3.94 5.13 23.75
N GLN A 26 2.72 4.69 23.43
CA GLN A 26 1.79 4.06 24.37
C GLN A 26 2.07 2.56 24.57
N GLY A 27 3.13 2.03 23.94
CA GLY A 27 3.52 0.61 24.03
C GLY A 27 2.88 -0.29 22.98
N MET A 28 2.19 0.26 21.98
CA MET A 28 1.66 -0.52 20.87
C MET A 28 2.79 -0.98 19.93
N SER A 29 2.71 -2.20 19.42
CA SER A 29 3.66 -2.65 18.40
C SER A 29 3.46 -1.88 17.09
N SER A 30 4.55 -1.68 16.33
CA SER A 30 4.52 -0.96 15.06
C SER A 30 3.48 -1.51 14.08
N GLY A 31 3.36 -2.84 13.95
CA GLY A 31 2.37 -3.49 13.09
C GLY A 31 0.91 -3.24 13.52
N GLN A 32 0.64 -3.26 14.83
CA GLN A 32 -0.68 -2.91 15.35
C GLN A 32 -0.99 -1.43 15.14
N ALA A 33 -0.03 -0.54 15.39
CA ALA A 33 -0.19 0.90 15.18
C ALA A 33 -0.50 1.23 13.71
N ILE A 34 0.24 0.63 12.77
CA ILE A 34 -0.03 0.78 11.33
C ILE A 34 -1.43 0.29 10.98
N THR A 35 -1.85 -0.84 11.53
CA THR A 35 -3.18 -1.40 11.26
C THR A 35 -4.30 -0.45 11.72
N VAL A 36 -4.17 0.11 12.92
CA VAL A 36 -5.13 1.08 13.48
C VAL A 36 -5.19 2.32 12.60
N VAL A 37 -4.04 2.92 12.28
CA VAL A 37 -3.99 4.13 11.45
C VAL A 37 -4.52 3.87 10.04
N ALA A 38 -4.23 2.71 9.44
CA ALA A 38 -4.79 2.33 8.15
C ALA A 38 -6.32 2.16 8.20
N GLN A 39 -6.88 1.69 9.31
CA GLN A 39 -8.33 1.64 9.52
C GLN A 39 -8.93 3.05 9.68
N GLU A 40 -8.31 3.92 10.48
CA GLU A 40 -8.72 5.32 10.65
C GLU A 40 -8.74 6.07 9.29
N ILE A 41 -7.70 5.85 8.47
CA ILE A 41 -7.60 6.42 7.13
C ILE A 41 -8.71 5.89 6.23
N ARG A 42 -8.94 4.56 6.18
CA ARG A 42 -10.02 3.98 5.35
C ARG A 42 -11.42 4.41 5.81
N ALA A 43 -11.61 4.64 7.10
CA ALA A 43 -12.90 5.13 7.64
C ALA A 43 -13.14 6.61 7.32
N SER A 44 -12.08 7.41 7.28
CA SER A 44 -12.15 8.85 6.93
C SER A 44 -12.15 9.11 5.42
N HIS A 45 -11.53 8.25 4.62
CA HIS A 45 -11.55 8.30 3.16
C HIS A 45 -12.67 7.44 2.58
N SER A 46 -13.80 8.07 2.26
CA SER A 46 -14.83 7.54 1.34
C SER A 46 -14.45 7.73 -0.15
N GLY A 47 -13.26 8.27 -0.43
CA GLY A 47 -12.79 8.70 -1.74
C GLY A 47 -12.08 7.63 -2.57
N GLU A 48 -11.87 7.95 -3.84
CA GLU A 48 -11.43 7.11 -4.96
C GLU A 48 -10.27 6.15 -4.62
N ARG A 49 -10.51 4.85 -4.80
CA ARG A 49 -9.50 3.80 -4.60
C ARG A 49 -8.49 3.86 -5.73
N ILE A 50 -7.23 4.15 -5.43
CA ILE A 50 -6.16 3.95 -6.40
C ILE A 50 -5.90 2.46 -6.52
N VAL A 51 -6.22 1.90 -7.68
CA VAL A 51 -5.79 0.55 -8.07
C VAL A 51 -4.30 0.63 -8.31
N ALA A 52 -3.50 0.22 -7.32
CA ALA A 52 -2.09 -0.05 -7.55
C ALA A 52 -2.02 -1.28 -8.47
N ARG A 53 -1.75 -1.04 -9.76
CA ARG A 53 -1.43 -2.10 -10.72
C ARG A 53 0.05 -2.41 -10.51
N PHE A 54 0.33 -3.42 -9.69
CA PHE A 54 1.62 -4.08 -9.73
C PHE A 54 1.55 -4.97 -10.97
N GLU A 55 2.08 -4.48 -12.08
CA GLU A 55 2.47 -5.36 -13.18
C GLU A 55 3.63 -6.15 -12.59
N ASP A 56 3.36 -7.41 -12.21
CA ASP A 56 4.42 -8.37 -11.91
C ASP A 56 5.21 -8.54 -13.21
N GLU A 57 6.20 -7.69 -13.38
CA GLU A 57 7.27 -7.81 -14.37
C GLU A 57 8.20 -8.89 -13.84
N ASP A 58 7.86 -10.16 -14.07
CA ASP A 58 8.74 -11.32 -13.94
C ASP A 58 8.08 -12.55 -14.59
N GLU A 59 8.42 -12.82 -15.85
CA GLU A 59 8.77 -14.16 -16.35
C GLU A 59 9.47 -13.96 -17.71
N ASP A 60 10.75 -13.58 -17.62
CA ASP A 60 11.74 -13.94 -18.63
C ASP A 60 11.71 -15.46 -18.83
N GLU A 61 11.61 -15.95 -20.07
CA GLU A 61 12.38 -17.10 -20.59
C GLU A 61 11.97 -17.41 -22.04
N ASP A 62 12.92 -17.14 -22.93
CA ASP A 62 13.21 -17.70 -24.26
C ASP A 62 12.32 -18.84 -24.78
N GLU A 63 11.79 -18.67 -26.00
CA GLU A 63 11.60 -19.78 -26.96
C GLU A 63 11.66 -19.21 -28.39
N ASP A 64 12.90 -18.98 -28.85
CA ASP A 64 13.24 -19.00 -30.26
C ASP A 64 12.92 -20.41 -30.80
N GLU A 65 11.81 -20.58 -31.53
CA GLU A 65 11.65 -21.71 -32.45
C GLU A 65 11.65 -21.19 -33.89
N ASP A 66 12.80 -21.40 -34.54
CA ASP A 66 13.04 -21.33 -35.97
C ASP A 66 11.84 -21.87 -36.77
N GLN A 67 11.19 -21.01 -37.56
CA GLN A 67 10.25 -21.44 -38.60
C GLN A 67 11.06 -21.93 -39.81
N GLU A 68 11.16 -23.24 -39.95
CA GLU A 68 11.52 -23.90 -41.22
C GLU A 68 10.44 -23.60 -42.28
N GLU A 69 10.84 -22.97 -43.40
CA GLU A 69 10.16 -23.09 -44.70
C GLU A 69 11.19 -23.16 -45.85
#